data_AF-A0A1H3ND62-F1
#
_entry.id   AF-A0A1H3ND62-F1
#
_cell.length_a   1.000
_cell.length_b   1.000
_cell.length_c   1.000
_cell.angle_alpha   90.00
_cell.angle_beta   90.00
_cell.angle_gamma   90.00
#
_symmetry.space_group_name_H-M   'P 1'
#
loop_
_entity.id
_entity.type
_entity.pdbx_description
1 polymer ?
#
loop_
_entity_poly.entity_id
_entity_poly.type
_entity_poly.pdbx_seq_one_letter_code
_entity_poly.pdbx_strand_id
1 'polypeptide(L)' 'MQRKLKIEVRHRRRAFGYAATAKLLLSGHWLQAAGFAPGAVAQVEVQAGRLIITPALPVH' A
#
# COMPACT_ATOMS: atom_id res chain seq x y z
N MET A 1 -18.39 -2.67 9.40
CA MET A 1 -17.06 -3.32 9.41
C MET A 1 -15.98 -2.26 9.57
N GLN A 2 -15.13 -2.37 10.59
CA GLN A 2 -14.05 -1.39 10.84
C GLN A 2 -12.82 -1.75 9.97
N ARG A 3 -12.40 -0.82 9.11
CA ARG A 3 -11.20 -0.96 8.27
C ARG A 3 -9.96 -0.71 9.15
N LYS A 4 -9.03 -1.64 9.21
CA LYS A 4 -7.78 -1.50 9.97
C LYS A 4 -6.64 -1.13 9.01
N LEU A 5 -5.90 -0.09 9.34
CA LEU A 5 -4.70 0.36 8.62
C LEU A 5 -3.51 0.38 9.57
N LYS A 6 -2.40 -0.27 9.20
CA LYS A 6 -1.13 -0.15 9.91
C LYS A 6 -0.09 0.51 8.99
N ILE A 7 0.56 1.55 9.50
CA ILE A 7 1.68 2.22 8.84
C ILE A 7 2.97 1.71 9.49
N GLU A 8 3.87 1.16 8.68
CA GLU A 8 5.20 0.73 9.11
C GLU A 8 6.26 1.52 8.35
N VAL A 9 7.31 1.98 9.02
CA VAL A 9 8.47 2.57 8.34
C VAL A 9 9.36 1.45 7.84
N ARG A 10 9.64 1.39 6.53
CA ARG A 10 10.66 0.52 5.94
C ARG A 10 11.82 1.33 5.40
N HIS A 11 12.99 0.72 5.33
CA HIS A 11 14.16 1.34 4.73
C HIS A 11 14.47 0.64 3.40
N ARG A 12 14.39 1.37 2.28
CA ARG A 12 14.85 0.90 0.97
C ARG A 12 16.30 1.33 0.77
N ARG A 13 17.18 0.38 0.44
CA ARG A 13 18.58 0.65 0.11
C ARG A 13 18.66 1.44 -1.21
N ARG A 14 19.45 2.51 -1.26
CA ARG A 14 19.75 3.32 -2.45
C ARG A 14 21.24 3.28 -2.75
N ALA A 15 21.65 3.82 -3.91
CA ALA A 15 23.06 3.86 -4.35
C ALA A 15 23.99 4.49 -3.28
N PHE A 16 23.48 5.49 -2.55
CA PHE A 16 24.10 6.00 -1.32
C PHE A 16 23.04 6.09 -0.22
N GLY A 17 23.24 5.36 0.89
CA GLY A 17 22.38 5.39 2.07
C GLY A 17 21.06 4.61 1.95
N TYR A 18 20.13 4.93 2.85
CA TYR A 18 18.80 4.34 2.95
C TYR A 18 17.74 5.41 2.80
N ALA A 19 16.65 5.08 2.12
CA ALA A 19 15.45 5.91 2.12
C ALA A 19 14.36 5.29 2.99
N ALA A 20 13.84 6.08 3.92
CA ALA A 20 12.60 5.75 4.62
C ALA A 20 11.45 5.74 3.60
N THR A 21 10.79 4.60 3.47
CA THR A 21 9.59 4.39 2.66
C THR A 21 8.50 3.88 3.58
N ALA A 22 7.33 4.51 3.56
CA ALA A 22 6.18 3.99 4.28
C ALA A 22 5.70 2.68 3.64
N LYS A 23 5.47 1.66 4.46
CA LYS A 23 4.73 0.45 4.10
C LYS A 23 3.35 0.52 4.74
N LEU A 24 2.33 0.45 3.91
CA LEU A 24 0.95 0.33 4.36
C LEU A 24 0.56 -1.15 4.34
N LEU A 25 0.18 -1.68 5.49
CA LEU A 25 -0.42 -3.01 5.59
C LEU A 25 -1.93 -2.84 5.70
N LEU A 26 -2.64 -3.33 4.69
CA LEU A 26 -4.09 -3.38 4.63
C LEU A 26 -4.54 -4.80 4.95
N SER A 27 -5.56 -4.97 5.77
CA SER A 27 -6.13 -6.28 6.08
C SER A 27 -7.66 -6.29 6.10
N GLY A 28 -8.23 -7.43 5.73
CA GLY A 28 -9.67 -7.72 5.81
C GLY A 28 -10.32 -8.10 4.46
N HIS A 29 -11.46 -8.77 4.55
CA HIS A 29 -12.25 -9.25 3.39
C HIS A 29 -12.71 -8.14 2.44
N TRP A 30 -12.80 -6.90 2.92
CA TRP A 30 -13.18 -5.75 2.11
C TRP A 30 -12.19 -5.44 0.98
N LEU A 31 -10.92 -5.85 1.11
CA LEU A 31 -9.91 -5.69 0.05
C LEU A 31 -10.20 -6.62 -1.12
N GLN A 32 -10.52 -7.88 -0.85
CA GLN A 32 -10.90 -8.84 -1.89
C GLN A 32 -12.20 -8.39 -2.58
N ALA A 33 -13.19 -7.93 -1.81
CA ALA A 33 -14.42 -7.36 -2.36
C ALA A 33 -14.20 -6.09 -3.19
N ALA A 34 -13.13 -5.33 -2.91
CA ALA A 34 -12.72 -4.16 -3.68
C ALA A 34 -11.78 -4.49 -4.86
N GLY A 35 -11.57 -5.78 -5.16
CA GLY A 35 -10.77 -6.23 -6.31
C GLY A 35 -9.27 -6.34 -6.06
N PHE A 36 -8.82 -6.27 -4.80
CA PHE A 36 -7.41 -6.49 -4.45
C PHE A 36 -7.12 -7.97 -4.24
N ALA A 37 -6.24 -8.53 -5.08
CA ALA A 37 -5.76 -9.89 -4.88
C ALA A 37 -4.83 -9.99 -3.66
N PRO A 38 -4.94 -11.04 -2.82
CA PRO A 38 -4.02 -11.27 -1.71
C PRO A 38 -2.56 -11.34 -2.19
N GLY A 39 -1.67 -10.59 -1.52
CA GLY A 39 -0.25 -10.56 -1.87
C GLY A 39 0.10 -9.66 -3.07
N ALA A 40 -0.89 -9.04 -3.73
CA ALA A 40 -0.65 -8.10 -4.81
C ALA A 40 -0.09 -6.76 -4.28
N VAL A 41 0.67 -6.08 -5.13
CA VAL A 41 1.12 -4.71 -4.89
C VAL A 41 -0.04 -3.76 -5.22
N ALA A 42 -0.28 -2.78 -4.35
CA ALA A 42 -1.24 -1.71 -4.58
C ALA A 42 -0.49 -0.39 -4.80
N GLN A 43 -0.98 0.43 -5.72
CA GLN A 43 -0.56 1.82 -5.84
C GLN A 43 -1.27 2.63 -4.76
N VAL A 44 -0.51 3.51 -4.11
CA VAL A 44 -1.05 4.40 -3.07
C VAL A 44 -0.66 5.82 -3.35
N GLU A 45 -1.65 6.70 -3.39
CA GLU A 45 -1.48 8.13 -3.59
C GLU A 45 -2.15 8.90 -2.46
N VAL A 46 -1.61 10.07 -2.12
CA VAL A 46 -2.25 11.00 -1.19
C VAL A 46 -2.90 12.11 -2.02
N GLN A 47 -4.23 12.21 -1.95
CA GLN A 47 -4.98 13.29 -2.60
C GLN A 47 -5.84 13.99 -1.56
N ALA A 48 -5.66 15.31 -1.41
CA ALA A 48 -6.43 16.16 -0.48
C ALA A 48 -6.52 15.59 0.96
N GLY A 49 -5.40 15.08 1.50
CA GLY A 49 -5.33 14.50 2.84
C GLY A 49 -5.98 13.10 2.97
N ARG A 50 -6.37 12.48 1.86
CA ARG A 50 -6.91 11.11 1.81
C ARG A 50 -5.93 10.18 1.12
N LEU A 51 -5.86 8.93 1.58
CA LEU A 51 -5.14 7.86 0.89
C LEU A 51 -6.06 7.23 -0.15
N ILE A 52 -5.66 7.34 -1.42
CA ILE A 52 -6.27 6.63 -2.54
C ILE A 52 -5.44 5.38 -2.78
N ILE A 53 -6.08 4.22 -2.70
CA ILE A 53 -5.45 2.93 -2.86
C ILE A 53 -6.06 2.29 -4.10
N THR A 54 -5.23 2.01 -5.09
CA THR A 54 -5.62 1.43 -6.37
C THR A 54 -4.87 0.12 -6.57
N PRO A 55 -5.50 -0.93 -7.14
CA PRO A 55 -4.78 -2.12 -7.55
C PRO A 55 -3.68 -1.71 -8.54
N ALA A 56 -2.43 -2.12 -8.31
CA ALA A 56 -1.41 -1.91 -9.34
C ALA A 56 -1.75 -2.83 -10.51
N LEU A 57 -1.95 -2.27 -11.70
CA LEU A 57 -2.10 -3.06 -12.91
C LEU A 57 -0.84 -3.93 -13.07
N PRO A 58 -0.97 -5.20 -13.50
CA PRO A 58 0.19 -6.04 -13.75
C PRO A 58 1.09 -5.34 -14.78
N VAL A 59 2.33 -5.10 -14.39
CA VAL A 59 3.37 -4.63 -15.31
C VAL A 59 3.71 -5.84 -16.18
N HIS A 60 3.21 -5.84 -17.42
CA HIS A 60 3.58 -6.81 -18.46
C HIS A 60 5.01 -6.57 -18.94
#